data_AF-A0A345PJS8-F1
#
_entry.id   AF-A0A345PJS8-F1
#
_cell.length_a   1.000
_cell.length_b   1.000
_cell.length_c   1.000
_cell.angle_alpha   90.00
_cell.angle_beta   90.00
_cell.angle_gamma   90.00
#
_symmetry.space_group_name_H-M   'P 1'
#
loop_
_entity.id
_entity.type
_entity.pdbx_description
1 polymer ?
#
loop_
_entity_poly.entity_id
_entity_poly.type
_entity_poly.pdbx_seq_one_letter_code
_entity_poly.pdbx_strand_id
1 'polypeptide(L)'
;MRLFLSMILSVLLVACGQGAEQETLQDNPLHEAEKHTEIATESENEKTTDEADSSAVADSSSSKQTSEEPSSNTNLNELKVHYIDAGQANAALLQYSDQQNSYTILYDTGDWNRNDVVNYLADQNISSIDLIIVSHPDADHIGQLGEIVRTYDTGEVWLSGNESSSETFQNALEAVIASDADYHEPRTGESFDIGPLQLDILYPSSISGNTNEESISILFTYGNTKFLFTGDAGTSEELEMIGTGIDIQADILQLGHHGSNTSTDPAFLKAVSPSVAIYSAGLDNSYGHPSPGVVSSVQNAGIELYGTDVNGTIIVTTDGEDYSIETNKDGTVSPPSRASANATNENEEAATSEENVNSSSCININQASIEEVQEIIHIGPERAQDLIDLRPYDSVDGLTHIKGIDPARIADIKNEGIACVGG
;
A
#
# COMPACT_ATOMS: atom_id res chain seq x y z
N MET A 1 36.13 -25.49 27.65
CA MET A 1 37.58 -25.38 28.01
C MET A 1 38.36 -25.18 26.71
N ARG A 2 39.05 -24.03 26.61
CA ARG A 2 39.88 -23.47 25.51
C ARG A 2 39.25 -22.17 24.98
N LEU A 3 39.93 -21.04 24.88
CA LEU A 3 41.09 -20.51 25.60
C LEU A 3 41.08 -19.00 25.28
N PHE A 4 41.23 -18.16 26.29
CA PHE A 4 41.31 -16.70 26.19
C PHE A 4 42.44 -16.24 25.27
N LEU A 5 42.19 -15.19 24.47
CA LEU A 5 43.23 -14.22 24.13
C LEU A 5 42.63 -12.81 24.04
N SER A 6 42.66 -12.13 25.19
CA SER A 6 42.49 -10.69 25.32
C SER A 6 43.81 -10.02 24.93
N MET A 7 43.79 -9.09 23.98
CA MET A 7 44.93 -8.21 23.70
C MET A 7 44.53 -6.77 23.98
N ILE A 8 44.99 -6.30 25.14
CA ILE A 8 45.04 -4.92 25.58
C ILE A 8 46.04 -4.18 24.68
N LEU A 9 45.63 -3.05 24.08
CA LEU A 9 46.58 -2.06 23.57
C LEU A 9 46.26 -0.69 24.14
N SER A 10 47.29 -0.15 24.80
CA SER A 10 47.26 1.02 25.65
C SER A 10 47.33 2.33 24.86
N VAL A 11 46.60 3.29 25.40
CA VAL A 11 46.58 4.74 25.20
C VAL A 11 47.94 5.39 24.94
N LEU A 12 47.99 6.32 23.98
CA LEU A 12 48.96 7.42 23.93
C LEU A 12 48.21 8.73 23.61
N LEU A 13 47.98 9.52 24.67
CA LEU A 13 47.62 10.94 24.60
C LEU A 13 48.88 11.76 24.33
N VAL A 14 48.84 12.63 23.32
CA VAL A 14 49.66 13.85 23.26
C VAL A 14 48.74 15.01 22.87
N ALA A 15 48.59 15.96 23.78
CA ALA A 15 47.96 17.25 23.56
C ALA A 15 49.03 18.34 23.63
N CYS A 16 48.95 19.31 22.69
CA CYS A 16 49.10 20.77 22.85
C CYS A 16 49.66 21.42 21.58
N GLY A 17 48.98 22.47 21.10
CA GLY A 17 49.57 23.45 20.17
C GLY A 17 48.54 24.27 19.41
N GLN A 18 48.21 25.45 19.93
CA GLN A 18 47.32 26.46 19.34
C GLN A 18 47.89 27.11 18.06
N GLY A 19 47.01 27.64 17.21
CA GLY A 19 47.37 28.61 16.17
C GLY A 19 46.19 28.94 15.26
N ALA A 20 45.47 30.01 15.58
CA ALA A 20 44.51 30.65 14.68
C ALA A 20 45.26 31.56 13.70
N GLU A 21 44.85 31.56 12.43
CA GLU A 21 44.87 32.78 11.61
C GLU A 21 43.92 32.66 10.42
N GLN A 22 43.34 33.80 10.11
CA GLN A 22 42.20 34.07 9.25
C GLN A 22 42.75 34.85 8.06
N GLU A 23 42.52 34.41 6.82
CA GLU A 23 42.66 35.28 5.65
C GLU A 23 41.45 35.14 4.72
N THR A 24 40.90 36.30 4.39
CA THR A 24 39.78 36.59 3.51
C THR A 24 40.28 37.28 2.23
N LEU A 25 39.38 37.34 1.23
CA LEU A 25 39.36 38.21 0.01
C LEU A 25 39.96 37.55 -1.25
N GLN A 26 39.40 37.62 -2.47
CA GLN A 26 38.23 38.32 -3.02
C GLN A 26 37.94 37.87 -4.48
N ASP A 27 36.65 37.94 -4.86
CA ASP A 27 36.03 38.37 -6.15
C ASP A 27 36.25 37.66 -7.52
N ASN A 28 35.15 36.99 -7.98
CA ASN A 28 34.29 37.22 -9.19
C ASN A 28 34.89 37.34 -10.62
N PRO A 29 34.11 37.25 -11.75
CA PRO A 29 32.69 36.93 -11.95
C PRO A 29 32.31 36.00 -13.14
N LEU A 30 31.00 35.70 -13.16
CA LEU A 30 30.07 35.25 -14.21
C LEU A 30 30.42 35.52 -15.69
N HIS A 31 30.05 34.57 -16.57
CA HIS A 31 29.66 34.87 -17.95
C HIS A 31 28.50 34.00 -18.45
N GLU A 32 27.56 34.68 -19.09
CA GLU A 32 26.33 34.23 -19.72
C GLU A 32 26.60 33.32 -20.94
N ALA A 33 25.65 32.43 -21.25
CA ALA A 33 25.57 31.78 -22.56
C ALA A 33 24.23 32.11 -23.21
N GLU A 34 24.32 32.89 -24.28
CA GLU A 34 23.22 33.27 -25.15
C GLU A 34 22.77 32.11 -26.07
N LYS A 35 21.49 32.24 -26.41
CA LYS A 35 20.64 31.55 -27.37
C LYS A 35 21.15 31.66 -28.82
N HIS A 36 21.01 30.61 -29.61
CA HIS A 36 20.81 30.76 -31.07
C HIS A 36 19.88 29.69 -31.65
N THR A 37 18.92 30.20 -32.41
CA THR A 37 17.89 29.52 -33.21
C THR A 37 18.32 29.52 -34.70
N GLU A 38 17.95 28.49 -35.46
CA GLU A 38 17.43 28.47 -36.87
C GLU A 38 17.63 27.04 -37.46
N ILE A 39 16.60 26.25 -37.81
CA ILE A 39 15.60 26.31 -38.90
C ILE A 39 16.11 25.73 -40.24
N ALA A 40 15.50 24.59 -40.63
CA ALA A 40 15.02 24.17 -41.98
C ALA A 40 16.04 24.00 -43.15
N THR A 41 15.88 23.19 -44.20
CA THR A 41 14.90 22.22 -44.74
C THR A 41 15.51 21.59 -46.03
N GLU A 42 14.79 20.63 -46.64
CA GLU A 42 14.86 20.13 -48.04
C GLU A 42 15.81 18.94 -48.31
N SER A 43 15.30 17.70 -48.49
CA SER A 43 14.69 17.05 -49.69
C SER A 43 15.67 16.94 -50.87
N GLU A 44 15.92 15.79 -51.49
CA GLU A 44 15.11 15.02 -52.46
C GLU A 44 15.78 13.61 -52.62
N ASN A 45 15.08 12.46 -52.61
CA ASN A 45 14.27 11.77 -53.63
C ASN A 45 15.03 11.12 -54.82
N GLU A 46 15.06 9.78 -54.87
CA GLU A 46 14.88 8.90 -56.07
C GLU A 46 14.94 7.41 -55.63
N LYS A 47 13.85 6.62 -55.68
CA LYS A 47 13.40 5.73 -56.79
C LYS A 47 14.54 4.88 -57.41
N THR A 48 14.47 3.55 -57.59
CA THR A 48 13.36 2.69 -58.04
C THR A 48 13.80 1.19 -58.00
N THR A 49 12.82 0.26 -58.05
CA THR A 49 12.84 -1.09 -58.71
C THR A 49 13.76 -2.19 -58.13
N ASP A 50 13.45 -3.49 -58.04
CA ASP A 50 12.36 -4.32 -58.57
C ASP A 50 12.35 -5.70 -57.87
N GLU A 51 11.16 -6.32 -57.91
CA GLU A 51 10.82 -7.74 -58.04
C GLU A 51 11.22 -8.82 -57.00
N ALA A 52 10.19 -9.63 -56.72
CA ALA A 52 10.19 -10.86 -55.96
C ALA A 52 10.47 -12.09 -56.86
N ASP A 53 11.13 -13.11 -56.33
CA ASP A 53 10.75 -14.51 -56.59
C ASP A 53 11.21 -15.45 -55.46
N SER A 54 10.38 -16.45 -55.25
CA SER A 54 10.40 -17.50 -54.25
C SER A 54 11.56 -18.50 -54.40
N SER A 55 11.98 -19.11 -53.29
CA SER A 55 12.15 -20.56 -53.25
C SER A 55 12.10 -21.08 -51.81
N ALA A 56 11.36 -22.17 -51.64
CA ALA A 56 11.20 -22.91 -50.40
C ALA A 56 12.42 -23.79 -50.10
N VAL A 57 12.81 -23.88 -48.83
CA VAL A 57 13.47 -25.08 -48.29
C VAL A 57 12.98 -25.27 -46.85
N ALA A 58 12.34 -26.41 -46.62
CA ALA A 58 12.05 -26.93 -45.28
C ALA A 58 13.35 -27.51 -44.69
N ASP A 59 13.64 -27.18 -43.43
CA ASP A 59 14.51 -28.02 -42.62
C ASP A 59 13.91 -28.19 -41.22
N SER A 60 13.79 -29.47 -40.84
CA SER A 60 13.27 -29.94 -39.58
C SER A 60 14.43 -30.08 -38.61
N SER A 61 14.37 -29.39 -37.48
CA SER A 61 15.25 -29.65 -36.36
C SER A 61 14.44 -29.60 -35.07
N SER A 62 14.04 -30.79 -34.64
CA SER A 62 13.52 -31.10 -33.32
C SER A 62 14.54 -30.70 -32.25
N SER A 63 14.23 -29.70 -31.45
CA SER A 63 14.83 -29.50 -30.13
C SER A 63 13.81 -29.93 -29.07
N LYS A 64 14.17 -31.00 -28.38
CA LYS A 64 13.46 -31.59 -27.26
C LYS A 64 13.36 -30.56 -26.12
N GLN A 65 12.14 -30.10 -25.87
CA GLN A 65 11.73 -29.49 -24.61
C GLN A 65 11.99 -30.51 -23.50
N THR A 66 12.91 -30.18 -22.59
CA THR A 66 13.03 -30.88 -21.31
C THR A 66 12.53 -29.87 -20.29
N SER A 67 11.23 -29.89 -20.05
CA SER A 67 10.63 -29.26 -18.87
C SER A 67 11.05 -30.10 -17.68
N GLU A 68 12.05 -29.64 -16.94
CA GLU A 68 12.26 -30.08 -15.57
C GLU A 68 11.12 -29.47 -14.76
N GLU A 69 10.13 -30.29 -14.42
CA GLU A 69 9.21 -29.93 -13.35
C GLU A 69 9.97 -29.99 -12.03
N PRO A 70 9.84 -28.99 -11.14
CA PRO A 70 10.34 -29.12 -9.79
C PRO A 70 9.41 -30.07 -9.04
N SER A 71 9.77 -31.34 -9.04
CA SER A 71 9.32 -32.27 -8.02
C SER A 71 9.99 -31.90 -6.69
N SER A 72 9.29 -31.21 -5.80
CA SER A 72 9.59 -31.31 -4.38
C SER A 72 8.29 -31.46 -3.60
N ASN A 73 7.91 -32.72 -3.37
CA ASN A 73 7.15 -33.11 -2.18
C ASN A 73 8.03 -32.83 -0.96
N THR A 74 8.20 -31.55 -0.63
CA THR A 74 8.70 -31.11 0.66
C THR A 74 7.48 -31.03 1.55
N ASN A 75 7.38 -31.90 2.55
CA ASN A 75 6.40 -31.70 3.62
C ASN A 75 6.79 -30.40 4.32
N LEU A 76 6.16 -29.30 3.94
CA LEU A 76 6.31 -28.01 4.59
C LEU A 76 5.62 -28.09 5.96
N ASN A 77 6.16 -27.35 6.92
CA ASN A 77 5.43 -27.14 8.17
C ASN A 77 4.30 -26.14 7.89
N GLU A 78 3.38 -25.97 8.84
CA GLU A 78 2.33 -24.98 8.68
C GLU A 78 2.90 -23.56 8.62
N LEU A 79 2.44 -22.79 7.63
CA LEU A 79 2.48 -21.33 7.62
C LEU A 79 1.15 -20.80 8.13
N LYS A 80 1.20 -19.86 9.07
CA LYS A 80 0.05 -19.09 9.54
C LYS A 80 0.20 -17.64 9.15
N VAL A 81 -0.83 -17.10 8.51
CA VAL A 81 -0.94 -15.68 8.12
C VAL A 81 -2.10 -15.07 8.91
N HIS A 82 -1.78 -14.16 9.82
CA HIS A 82 -2.72 -13.53 10.73
C HIS A 82 -2.99 -12.11 10.24
N TYR A 83 -4.19 -11.85 9.72
CA TYR A 83 -4.66 -10.51 9.39
C TYR A 83 -5.25 -9.89 10.65
N ILE A 84 -4.46 -9.05 11.33
CA ILE A 84 -4.73 -8.58 12.69
C ILE A 84 -5.85 -7.54 12.66
N ASP A 85 -6.83 -7.66 13.58
CA ASP A 85 -7.85 -6.62 13.82
C ASP A 85 -7.22 -5.40 14.51
N ALA A 86 -6.61 -4.54 13.69
CA ALA A 86 -5.94 -3.31 14.11
C ALA A 86 -6.83 -2.06 14.03
N GLY A 87 -8.15 -2.24 13.84
CA GLY A 87 -9.06 -1.14 13.53
C GLY A 87 -8.93 -0.70 12.07
N GLN A 88 -8.98 0.61 11.82
CA GLN A 88 -8.82 1.19 10.48
C GLN A 88 -7.33 1.32 10.17
N ALA A 89 -6.66 0.18 10.06
CA ALA A 89 -5.23 0.07 9.87
C ALA A 89 -4.87 -1.31 9.33
N ASN A 90 -3.64 -1.46 8.85
CA ASN A 90 -3.16 -2.73 8.32
C ASN A 90 -2.04 -3.33 9.18
N ALA A 91 -2.12 -4.62 9.44
CA ALA A 91 -1.03 -5.42 9.97
C ALA A 91 -1.29 -6.91 9.72
N ALA A 92 -0.29 -7.60 9.17
CA ALA A 92 -0.34 -9.03 8.91
C ALA A 92 0.92 -9.72 9.44
N LEU A 93 0.74 -10.73 10.29
CA LEU A 93 1.83 -11.52 10.87
C LEU A 93 1.90 -12.88 10.19
N LEU A 94 3.07 -13.24 9.65
CA LEU A 94 3.34 -14.55 9.07
C LEU A 94 4.27 -15.33 10.01
N GLN A 95 3.85 -16.53 10.41
CA GLN A 95 4.64 -17.43 11.25
C GLN A 95 4.74 -18.82 10.64
N TYR A 96 5.96 -19.33 10.52
CA TYR A 96 6.22 -20.66 9.98
C TYR A 96 7.56 -21.19 10.49
N SER A 97 7.92 -22.40 10.09
CA SER A 97 9.20 -22.99 10.44
C SER A 97 9.66 -23.97 9.37
N ASP A 98 10.94 -24.29 9.39
CA ASP A 98 11.47 -25.48 8.73
C ASP A 98 12.05 -26.44 9.79
N GLN A 99 12.95 -27.34 9.37
CA GLN A 99 13.57 -28.30 10.30
C GLN A 99 14.56 -27.66 11.29
N GLN A 100 15.02 -26.44 11.03
CA GLN A 100 16.14 -25.80 11.70
C GLN A 100 15.75 -24.48 12.36
N ASN A 101 14.83 -23.73 11.75
CA ASN A 101 14.51 -22.36 12.15
C ASN A 101 13.00 -22.14 12.24
N SER A 102 12.61 -21.18 13.07
CA SER A 102 11.28 -20.58 13.07
C SER A 102 11.41 -19.19 12.49
N TYR A 103 10.42 -18.80 11.69
CA TYR A 103 10.41 -17.54 10.95
C TYR A 103 9.19 -16.72 11.35
N THR A 104 9.39 -15.42 11.54
CA THR A 104 8.36 -14.43 11.84
C THR A 104 8.54 -13.22 10.92
N ILE A 105 7.53 -12.95 10.10
CA ILE A 105 7.50 -11.76 9.22
C ILE A 105 6.29 -10.93 9.60
N LEU A 106 6.45 -9.61 9.64
CA LEU A 106 5.37 -8.66 9.84
C LEU A 106 5.24 -7.76 8.61
N TYR A 107 4.03 -7.67 8.05
CA TYR A 107 3.70 -6.75 6.96
C TYR A 107 2.73 -5.69 7.49
N ASP A 108 3.14 -4.42 7.45
CA ASP A 108 2.55 -3.28 8.15
C ASP A 108 2.44 -3.49 9.68
N THR A 109 2.23 -2.39 10.40
CA THR A 109 2.38 -2.33 11.85
C THR A 109 1.21 -1.67 12.57
N GLY A 110 0.10 -1.41 11.88
CA GLY A 110 -1.11 -0.84 12.45
C GLY A 110 -1.02 0.67 12.73
N ASP A 111 -2.03 1.18 13.45
CA ASP A 111 -2.25 2.62 13.68
C ASP A 111 -1.34 3.22 14.77
N TRP A 112 -0.91 4.47 14.55
CA TRP A 112 -0.02 5.25 15.42
C TRP A 112 -0.61 5.57 16.79
N ASN A 113 -1.95 5.67 16.88
CA ASN A 113 -2.63 6.00 18.13
C ASN A 113 -3.11 4.76 18.91
N ARG A 114 -2.65 3.57 18.51
CA ARG A 114 -3.06 2.28 19.07
C ARG A 114 -1.85 1.41 19.44
N ASN A 115 -2.13 0.26 20.05
CA ASN A 115 -1.13 -0.71 20.50
C ASN A 115 -1.57 -2.16 20.29
N ASP A 116 -2.63 -2.40 19.53
CA ASP A 116 -3.19 -3.73 19.28
C ASP A 116 -2.19 -4.66 18.59
N VAL A 117 -1.41 -4.21 17.60
CA VAL A 117 -0.39 -5.04 16.94
C VAL A 117 0.71 -5.42 17.92
N VAL A 118 1.29 -4.46 18.66
CA VAL A 118 2.31 -4.75 19.68
C VAL A 118 1.79 -5.75 20.73
N ASN A 119 0.56 -5.56 21.21
CA ASN A 119 -0.08 -6.47 22.15
C ASN A 119 -0.34 -7.85 21.54
N TYR A 120 -0.77 -7.90 20.28
CA TYR A 120 -1.02 -9.16 19.57
C TYR A 120 0.26 -9.97 19.40
N LEU A 121 1.37 -9.33 19.05
CA LEU A 121 2.69 -9.97 18.99
C LEU A 121 3.11 -10.53 20.34
N ALA A 122 2.83 -9.81 21.43
CA ALA A 122 3.10 -10.29 22.79
C ALA A 122 2.23 -11.53 23.13
N ASP A 123 0.95 -11.52 22.74
CA ASP A 123 0.04 -12.65 22.92
C ASP A 123 0.44 -13.88 22.09
N GLN A 124 1.06 -13.68 20.91
CA GLN A 124 1.66 -14.75 20.11
C GLN A 124 3.02 -15.23 20.66
N ASN A 125 3.51 -14.67 21.77
CA ASN A 125 4.82 -14.97 22.38
C ASN A 125 5.99 -14.77 21.41
N ILE A 126 5.92 -13.74 20.56
CA ILE A 126 7.02 -13.35 19.67
C ILE A 126 8.19 -12.85 20.52
N SER A 127 9.40 -13.32 20.21
CA SER A 127 10.65 -12.82 20.81
C SER A 127 11.54 -12.08 19.82
N SER A 128 11.45 -12.44 18.54
CA SER A 128 12.22 -11.87 17.43
C SER A 128 11.39 -11.85 16.17
N ILE A 129 11.66 -10.90 15.29
CA ILE A 129 11.02 -10.75 13.99
C ILE A 129 12.12 -10.77 12.94
N ASP A 130 12.08 -11.72 12.02
CA ASP A 130 13.11 -11.86 10.99
C ASP A 130 13.05 -10.70 10.00
N LEU A 131 11.82 -10.31 9.61
CA LEU A 131 11.58 -9.22 8.66
C LEU A 131 10.33 -8.43 9.02
N ILE A 132 10.45 -7.11 9.05
CA ILE A 132 9.31 -6.19 9.07
C ILE A 132 9.25 -5.46 7.71
N ILE A 133 8.14 -5.56 7.01
CA ILE A 133 7.86 -4.83 5.77
C ILE A 133 6.81 -3.79 6.12
N VAL A 134 7.06 -2.51 5.83
CA VAL A 134 6.02 -1.48 5.88
C VAL A 134 5.79 -0.98 4.47
N SER A 135 4.56 -1.16 4.00
CA SER A 135 4.15 -0.87 2.64
C SER A 135 4.38 0.58 2.26
N HIS A 136 4.03 1.53 3.13
CA HIS A 136 4.19 2.97 2.92
C HIS A 136 4.16 3.74 4.25
N PRO A 137 4.56 5.04 4.29
CA PRO A 137 4.79 5.76 5.56
C PRO A 137 3.54 6.31 6.25
N ASP A 138 2.33 5.99 5.78
CA ASP A 138 1.10 6.50 6.37
C ASP A 138 0.84 5.86 7.75
N ALA A 139 0.16 6.62 8.61
CA ALA A 139 0.20 6.40 10.05
C ALA A 139 -0.58 5.16 10.51
N ASP A 140 -1.47 4.64 9.66
CA ASP A 140 -2.23 3.41 9.80
C ASP A 140 -1.50 2.16 9.24
N HIS A 141 -0.29 2.35 8.74
CA HIS A 141 0.61 1.28 8.28
C HIS A 141 1.93 1.26 9.06
N ILE A 142 2.60 2.40 9.19
CA ILE A 142 3.88 2.51 9.92
C ILE A 142 3.70 2.73 11.43
N GLY A 143 2.46 2.89 11.88
CA GLY A 143 2.11 3.51 13.16
C GLY A 143 2.81 2.94 14.39
N GLN A 144 2.92 1.62 14.50
CA GLN A 144 3.52 0.97 15.66
C GLN A 144 4.96 0.48 15.41
N LEU A 145 5.53 0.70 14.22
CA LEU A 145 6.88 0.23 13.85
C LEU A 145 7.93 0.64 14.89
N GLY A 146 7.89 1.90 15.34
CA GLY A 146 8.85 2.42 16.31
C GLY A 146 8.80 1.71 17.67
N GLU A 147 7.63 1.31 18.13
CA GLU A 147 7.48 0.54 19.39
C GLU A 147 7.90 -0.92 19.20
N ILE A 148 7.52 -1.52 18.06
CA ILE A 148 7.85 -2.91 17.71
C ILE A 148 9.37 -3.10 17.64
N VAL A 149 10.08 -2.24 16.89
CA VAL A 149 11.55 -2.33 16.73
C VAL A 149 12.30 -2.09 18.05
N ARG A 150 11.73 -1.30 18.99
CA ARG A 150 12.34 -1.14 20.32
C ARG A 150 12.07 -2.32 21.26
N THR A 151 11.03 -3.09 20.99
CA THR A 151 10.55 -4.16 21.86
C THR A 151 11.11 -5.53 21.47
N TYR A 152 11.20 -5.81 20.17
CA TYR A 152 11.58 -7.10 19.62
C TYR A 152 12.95 -7.04 18.94
N ASP A 153 13.68 -8.15 18.98
CA ASP A 153 14.90 -8.31 18.19
C ASP A 153 14.52 -8.44 16.71
N THR A 154 14.89 -7.45 15.89
CA THR A 154 14.47 -7.37 14.48
C THR A 154 15.67 -7.60 13.57
N GLY A 155 15.55 -8.58 12.67
CA GLY A 155 16.59 -8.89 11.68
C GLY A 155 16.70 -7.82 10.60
N GLU A 156 15.61 -7.56 9.90
CA GLU A 156 15.57 -6.61 8.78
C GLU A 156 14.27 -5.79 8.75
N VAL A 157 14.37 -4.55 8.26
CA VAL A 157 13.24 -3.65 8.03
C VAL A 157 13.22 -3.18 6.57
N TRP A 158 12.11 -3.43 5.88
CA TRP A 158 11.86 -2.96 4.51
C TRP A 158 10.85 -1.83 4.51
N LEU A 159 11.23 -0.69 3.92
CA LEU A 159 10.34 0.45 3.69
C LEU A 159 10.24 0.76 2.19
N SER A 160 9.18 1.41 1.74
CA SER A 160 9.06 1.78 0.32
C SER A 160 10.12 2.77 -0.15
N GLY A 161 10.76 3.50 0.77
CA GLY A 161 11.66 4.61 0.48
C GLY A 161 10.95 5.95 0.31
N ASN A 162 9.62 5.98 0.42
CA ASN A 162 8.88 7.22 0.50
C ASN A 162 9.11 7.91 1.85
N GLU A 163 9.36 9.21 1.80
CA GLU A 163 9.55 10.05 2.99
C GLU A 163 8.22 10.65 3.44
N SER A 164 8.10 10.89 4.75
CA SER A 164 7.02 11.67 5.33
C SER A 164 7.56 12.65 6.37
N SER A 165 6.89 13.79 6.51
CA SER A 165 7.22 14.77 7.56
C SER A 165 6.47 14.50 8.87
N SER A 166 5.65 13.45 8.94
CA SER A 166 4.90 13.11 10.14
C SER A 166 5.80 12.75 11.32
N GLU A 167 5.34 13.04 12.54
CA GLU A 167 6.05 12.65 13.76
C GLU A 167 6.11 11.12 13.89
N THR A 168 5.06 10.42 13.46
CA THR A 168 5.00 8.95 13.42
C THR A 168 6.12 8.37 12.57
N PHE A 169 6.30 8.87 11.34
CA PHE A 169 7.36 8.41 10.44
C PHE A 169 8.75 8.69 11.02
N GLN A 170 8.99 9.89 11.53
CA GLN A 170 10.27 10.26 12.15
C GLN A 170 10.59 9.35 13.35
N ASN A 171 9.62 9.12 14.24
CA ASN A 171 9.76 8.24 15.40
C ASN A 171 10.06 6.79 15.02
N ALA A 172 9.46 6.30 13.92
CA ALA A 172 9.70 4.97 13.40
C ALA A 172 11.11 4.85 12.82
N LEU A 173 11.53 5.81 11.97
CA LEU A 173 12.86 5.83 11.38
C LEU A 173 13.96 5.97 12.44
N GLU A 174 13.76 6.80 13.47
CA GLU A 174 14.68 6.91 14.60
C GLU A 174 14.85 5.57 15.34
N ALA A 175 13.78 4.79 15.50
CA ALA A 175 13.84 3.47 16.11
C ALA A 175 14.63 2.49 15.25
N VAL A 176 14.38 2.49 13.93
CA VAL A 176 15.11 1.65 12.96
C VAL A 176 16.60 1.99 12.98
N ILE A 177 16.96 3.27 12.88
CA ILE A 177 18.37 3.74 12.91
C ILE A 177 19.06 3.39 14.24
N ALA A 178 18.32 3.40 15.36
CA ALA A 178 18.86 3.07 16.67
C ALA A 178 18.96 1.55 16.93
N SER A 179 18.36 0.72 16.06
CA SER A 179 18.40 -0.74 16.14
C SER A 179 19.61 -1.32 15.41
N ASP A 180 19.85 -2.62 15.59
CA ASP A 180 20.85 -3.38 14.82
C ASP A 180 20.24 -4.02 13.55
N ALA A 181 18.98 -3.69 13.20
CA ALA A 181 18.30 -4.27 12.03
C ALA A 181 18.91 -3.79 10.72
N ASP A 182 19.00 -4.70 9.74
CA ASP A 182 19.32 -4.35 8.37
C ASP A 182 18.17 -3.55 7.73
N TYR A 183 18.46 -2.78 6.69
CA TYR A 183 17.51 -1.90 6.01
C TYR A 183 17.53 -2.10 4.50
N HIS A 184 16.35 -2.23 3.89
CA HIS A 184 16.20 -2.35 2.43
C HIS A 184 14.99 -1.60 1.89
N GLU A 185 15.05 -1.21 0.62
CA GLU A 185 13.96 -0.57 -0.11
C GLU A 185 13.67 -1.35 -1.39
N PRO A 186 12.81 -2.38 -1.33
CA PRO A 186 12.59 -3.28 -2.45
C PRO A 186 11.89 -2.59 -3.64
N ARG A 187 12.18 -3.08 -4.85
CA ARG A 187 11.56 -2.63 -6.11
C ARG A 187 11.04 -3.78 -6.95
N THR A 188 10.12 -3.47 -7.86
CA THR A 188 9.53 -4.43 -8.81
C THR A 188 10.59 -5.34 -9.44
N GLY A 189 10.36 -6.65 -9.36
CA GLY A 189 11.20 -7.68 -9.97
C GLY A 189 12.33 -8.20 -9.07
N GLU A 190 12.50 -7.65 -7.87
CA GLU A 190 13.31 -8.30 -6.84
C GLU A 190 12.58 -9.51 -6.26
N SER A 191 13.34 -10.57 -5.98
CA SER A 191 12.83 -11.84 -5.42
C SER A 191 13.76 -12.30 -4.30
N PHE A 192 13.18 -12.76 -3.20
CA PHE A 192 13.89 -13.21 -2.00
C PHE A 192 13.31 -14.53 -1.49
N ASP A 193 14.14 -15.29 -0.76
CA ASP A 193 13.71 -16.49 -0.06
C ASP A 193 13.98 -16.35 1.44
N ILE A 194 12.95 -16.55 2.26
CA ILE A 194 13.08 -16.66 3.72
C ILE A 194 12.66 -18.08 4.10
N GLY A 195 13.65 -18.94 4.31
CA GLY A 195 13.39 -20.38 4.45
C GLY A 195 12.61 -20.91 3.23
N PRO A 196 11.49 -21.62 3.41
CA PRO A 196 10.64 -22.10 2.31
C PRO A 196 9.63 -21.07 1.74
N LEU A 197 9.61 -19.82 2.22
CA LEU A 197 8.72 -18.78 1.72
C LEU A 197 9.45 -17.90 0.69
N GLN A 198 8.94 -17.86 -0.54
CA GLN A 198 9.41 -16.94 -1.58
C GLN A 198 8.64 -15.62 -1.52
N LEU A 199 9.34 -14.51 -1.71
CA LEU A 199 8.86 -13.14 -1.69
C LEU A 199 9.19 -12.48 -3.03
N ASP A 200 8.19 -12.18 -3.86
CA ASP A 200 8.37 -11.47 -5.13
C ASP A 200 7.77 -10.05 -5.04
N ILE A 201 8.60 -9.04 -5.29
CA ILE A 201 8.19 -7.63 -5.22
C ILE A 201 7.54 -7.24 -6.54
N LEU A 202 6.28 -6.81 -6.47
CA LEU A 202 5.48 -6.41 -7.63
C LEU A 202 5.49 -4.90 -7.84
N TYR A 203 5.53 -4.13 -6.75
CA TYR A 203 5.50 -2.66 -6.75
C TYR A 203 6.23 -2.11 -5.51
N PRO A 204 6.78 -0.88 -5.53
CA PRO A 204 6.92 0.05 -6.66
C PRO A 204 8.15 -0.23 -7.54
N SER A 205 8.08 0.17 -8.81
CA SER A 205 9.26 0.14 -9.71
C SER A 205 10.17 1.37 -9.51
N SER A 206 9.57 2.49 -9.10
CA SER A 206 10.24 3.74 -8.73
C SER A 206 9.33 4.52 -7.78
N ILE A 207 9.91 5.44 -7.01
CA ILE A 207 9.16 6.31 -6.09
C ILE A 207 9.15 7.77 -6.58
N SER A 208 8.08 8.48 -6.28
CA SER A 208 7.85 9.89 -6.61
C SER A 208 7.24 10.69 -5.45
N GLY A 209 6.89 10.04 -4.34
CA GLY A 209 6.29 10.68 -3.15
C GLY A 209 4.79 10.44 -3.02
N ASN A 210 4.16 9.67 -3.91
CA ASN A 210 2.76 9.27 -3.79
C ASN A 210 2.70 8.03 -2.90
N THR A 211 2.61 8.25 -1.59
CA THR A 211 2.86 7.23 -0.57
C THR A 211 1.98 5.98 -0.75
N ASN A 212 0.68 6.16 -0.92
CA ASN A 212 -0.28 5.06 -1.03
C ASN A 212 -0.06 4.27 -2.31
N GLU A 213 -0.04 4.97 -3.45
CA GLU A 213 0.18 4.39 -4.77
C GLU A 213 1.50 3.59 -4.80
N GLU A 214 2.55 4.10 -4.16
CA GLU A 214 3.88 3.50 -4.11
C GLU A 214 4.09 2.53 -2.93
N SER A 215 3.00 1.90 -2.49
CA SER A 215 3.03 0.81 -1.52
C SER A 215 3.88 -0.36 -2.01
N ILE A 216 4.66 -0.98 -1.10
CA ILE A 216 5.32 -2.26 -1.38
C ILE A 216 4.24 -3.33 -1.59
N SER A 217 3.95 -3.65 -2.85
CA SER A 217 3.09 -4.78 -3.21
C SER A 217 3.94 -6.03 -3.38
N ILE A 218 3.54 -7.13 -2.75
CA ILE A 218 4.35 -8.33 -2.60
C ILE A 218 3.52 -9.59 -2.79
N LEU A 219 4.06 -10.54 -3.57
CA LEU A 219 3.54 -11.88 -3.71
C LEU A 219 4.37 -12.84 -2.84
N PHE A 220 3.71 -13.47 -1.88
CA PHE A 220 4.29 -14.55 -1.09
C PHE A 220 3.90 -15.90 -1.70
N THR A 221 4.88 -16.78 -1.92
CA THR A 221 4.64 -18.15 -2.39
C THR A 221 5.15 -19.16 -1.36
N TYR A 222 4.26 -19.99 -0.83
CA TYR A 222 4.57 -21.07 0.11
C TYR A 222 4.08 -22.40 -0.45
N GLY A 223 4.99 -23.21 -1.00
CA GLY A 223 4.60 -24.38 -1.80
C GLY A 223 3.76 -23.94 -3.02
N ASN A 224 2.55 -24.45 -3.11
CA ASN A 224 1.55 -24.11 -4.13
C ASN A 224 0.56 -23.03 -3.69
N THR A 225 0.57 -22.58 -2.43
CA THR A 225 -0.32 -21.53 -1.93
C THR A 225 0.32 -20.15 -2.06
N LYS A 226 -0.41 -19.21 -2.65
CA LYS A 226 0.07 -17.84 -2.91
C LYS A 226 -0.78 -16.77 -2.22
N PHE A 227 -0.12 -15.78 -1.64
CA PHE A 227 -0.75 -14.63 -0.98
C PHE A 227 -0.28 -13.34 -1.65
N LEU A 228 -1.19 -12.46 -2.05
CA LEU A 228 -0.85 -11.16 -2.63
C LEU A 228 -1.28 -10.04 -1.71
N PHE A 229 -0.32 -9.25 -1.23
CA PHE A 229 -0.56 -8.05 -0.42
C PHE A 229 -0.20 -6.81 -1.23
N THR A 230 -1.10 -5.84 -1.30
CA THR A 230 -0.93 -4.65 -2.16
C THR A 230 -0.65 -3.36 -1.38
N GLY A 231 -0.76 -3.39 -0.05
CA GLY A 231 -0.82 -2.15 0.74
C GLY A 231 -1.97 -1.28 0.24
N ASP A 232 -1.68 -0.01 -0.04
CA ASP A 232 -2.68 0.98 -0.48
C ASP A 232 -2.55 1.37 -1.96
N ALA A 233 -1.91 0.49 -2.75
CA ALA A 233 -1.80 0.66 -4.20
C ALA A 233 -3.18 0.87 -4.84
N GLY A 234 -3.30 1.92 -5.67
CA GLY A 234 -4.52 2.26 -6.36
C GLY A 234 -4.72 1.47 -7.66
N THR A 235 -5.87 1.69 -8.30
CA THR A 235 -6.21 1.03 -9.58
C THR A 235 -5.17 1.25 -10.69
N SER A 236 -4.47 2.38 -10.74
CA SER A 236 -3.40 2.60 -11.72
C SER A 236 -2.24 1.64 -11.50
N GLU A 237 -1.82 1.48 -10.25
CA GLU A 237 -0.67 0.66 -9.87
C GLU A 237 -0.99 -0.82 -9.97
N GLU A 238 -2.22 -1.21 -9.66
CA GLU A 238 -2.77 -2.54 -9.95
C GLU A 238 -2.67 -2.91 -11.44
N LEU A 239 -2.99 -1.97 -12.35
CA LEU A 239 -2.84 -2.19 -13.78
C LEU A 239 -1.37 -2.22 -14.22
N GLU A 240 -0.49 -1.45 -13.56
CA GLU A 240 0.95 -1.53 -13.78
C GLU A 240 1.52 -2.89 -13.36
N MET A 241 1.09 -3.43 -12.22
CA MET A 241 1.47 -4.77 -11.75
C MET A 241 1.14 -5.85 -12.78
N ILE A 242 -0.05 -5.80 -13.40
CA ILE A 242 -0.42 -6.69 -14.52
C ILE A 242 0.55 -6.52 -15.71
N GLY A 243 0.96 -5.28 -15.98
CA GLY A 243 1.85 -4.92 -17.09
C GLY A 243 3.30 -5.37 -16.93
N THR A 244 3.74 -5.74 -15.72
CA THR A 244 5.12 -6.18 -15.44
C THR A 244 5.48 -7.49 -16.14
N GLY A 245 4.49 -8.35 -16.42
CA GLY A 245 4.69 -9.71 -16.90
C GLY A 245 5.08 -10.73 -15.82
N ILE A 246 5.14 -10.31 -14.55
CA ILE A 246 5.23 -11.21 -13.39
C ILE A 246 3.87 -11.91 -13.23
N ASP A 247 3.88 -13.20 -12.90
CA ASP A 247 2.64 -13.93 -12.61
C ASP A 247 2.08 -13.51 -11.25
N ILE A 248 1.05 -12.66 -11.27
CA ILE A 248 0.40 -12.12 -10.08
C ILE A 248 -0.77 -12.98 -9.57
N GLN A 249 -0.98 -14.19 -10.11
CA GLN A 249 -2.02 -15.08 -9.59
C GLN A 249 -1.77 -15.41 -8.13
N ALA A 250 -2.82 -15.32 -7.30
CA ALA A 250 -2.76 -15.64 -5.88
C ALA A 250 -4.04 -16.32 -5.42
N ASP A 251 -3.97 -17.22 -4.44
CA ASP A 251 -5.13 -17.89 -3.86
C ASP A 251 -5.87 -16.95 -2.88
N ILE A 252 -5.10 -16.18 -2.12
CA ILE A 252 -5.58 -15.20 -1.15
C ILE A 252 -5.08 -13.81 -1.51
N LEU A 253 -6.01 -12.87 -1.71
CA LEU A 253 -5.72 -11.47 -1.97
C LEU A 253 -6.05 -10.63 -0.72
N GLN A 254 -5.09 -9.85 -0.23
CA GLN A 254 -5.39 -8.74 0.65
C GLN A 254 -5.84 -7.56 -0.19
N LEU A 255 -7.07 -7.08 0.01
CA LEU A 255 -7.61 -5.95 -0.73
C LEU A 255 -6.86 -4.67 -0.40
N GLY A 256 -6.52 -3.91 -1.43
CA GLY A 256 -5.79 -2.66 -1.27
C GLY A 256 -6.60 -1.57 -0.57
N HIS A 257 -5.92 -0.70 0.16
CA HIS A 257 -6.47 0.52 0.74
C HIS A 257 -7.75 0.25 1.55
N HIS A 258 -7.70 -0.79 2.38
CA HIS A 258 -8.82 -1.22 3.24
C HIS A 258 -10.11 -1.60 2.50
N GLY A 259 -10.03 -1.86 1.18
CA GLY A 259 -11.20 -2.06 0.33
C GLY A 259 -11.84 -0.76 -0.17
N SER A 260 -11.07 0.32 -0.30
CA SER A 260 -11.50 1.59 -0.90
C SER A 260 -11.92 1.45 -2.36
N ASN A 261 -12.79 2.34 -2.84
CA ASN A 261 -13.20 2.39 -4.26
C ASN A 261 -12.10 2.92 -5.20
N THR A 262 -10.97 3.36 -4.66
CA THR A 262 -9.76 3.75 -5.40
C THR A 262 -8.85 2.57 -5.76
N SER A 263 -9.16 1.38 -5.24
CA SER A 263 -8.40 0.14 -5.42
C SER A 263 -9.33 -1.01 -5.85
N THR A 264 -8.76 -2.18 -6.10
CA THR A 264 -9.45 -3.40 -6.55
C THR A 264 -10.13 -3.22 -7.91
N ASP A 265 -9.36 -2.81 -8.92
CA ASP A 265 -9.82 -2.75 -10.30
C ASP A 265 -10.33 -4.14 -10.76
N PRO A 266 -11.47 -4.23 -11.46
CA PRO A 266 -12.00 -5.51 -11.92
C PRO A 266 -11.04 -6.31 -12.83
N ALA A 267 -10.18 -5.64 -13.61
CA ALA A 267 -9.16 -6.29 -14.43
C ALA A 267 -8.04 -6.88 -13.57
N PHE A 268 -7.65 -6.18 -12.49
CA PHE A 268 -6.70 -6.69 -11.51
C PHE A 268 -7.25 -7.87 -10.74
N LEU A 269 -8.46 -7.76 -10.19
CA LEU A 269 -9.13 -8.86 -9.49
C LEU A 269 -9.24 -10.11 -10.36
N LYS A 270 -9.49 -9.93 -11.66
CA LYS A 270 -9.52 -11.02 -12.64
C LYS A 270 -8.12 -11.61 -12.94
N ALA A 271 -7.08 -10.78 -12.96
CA ALA A 271 -5.72 -11.21 -13.23
C ALA A 271 -5.13 -11.99 -12.03
N VAL A 272 -5.40 -11.54 -10.81
CA VAL A 272 -5.04 -12.24 -9.57
C VAL A 272 -5.84 -13.54 -9.43
N SER A 273 -7.11 -13.52 -9.80
CA SER A 273 -8.03 -14.67 -9.76
C SER A 273 -8.08 -15.40 -8.40
N PRO A 274 -8.25 -14.69 -7.26
CA PRO A 274 -8.20 -15.32 -5.96
C PRO A 274 -9.47 -16.11 -5.64
N SER A 275 -9.32 -17.11 -4.77
CA SER A 275 -10.46 -17.82 -4.18
C SER A 275 -10.99 -17.08 -2.95
N VAL A 276 -10.11 -16.36 -2.25
CA VAL A 276 -10.40 -15.60 -1.04
C VAL A 276 -9.85 -14.18 -1.15
N ALA A 277 -10.63 -13.21 -0.69
CA ALA A 277 -10.19 -11.84 -0.49
C ALA A 277 -10.40 -11.41 0.98
N ILE A 278 -9.44 -10.66 1.52
CA ILE A 278 -9.44 -10.21 2.91
C ILE A 278 -9.17 -8.69 2.92
N TYR A 279 -9.98 -7.92 3.63
CA TYR A 279 -9.70 -6.50 3.89
C TYR A 279 -9.49 -6.24 5.39
N SER A 280 -8.65 -5.26 5.69
CA SER A 280 -8.45 -4.73 7.04
C SER A 280 -9.19 -3.41 7.14
N ALA A 281 -10.22 -3.30 7.97
CA ALA A 281 -10.93 -2.05 8.24
C ALA A 281 -11.45 -2.01 9.68
N GLY A 282 -11.69 -0.80 10.17
CA GLY A 282 -12.26 -0.57 11.49
C GLY A 282 -13.78 -0.62 11.45
N LEU A 283 -14.40 -1.16 12.50
CA LEU A 283 -15.85 -1.06 12.67
C LEU A 283 -16.27 0.41 12.72
N ASP A 284 -17.30 0.77 11.95
CA ASP A 284 -17.85 2.13 11.86
C ASP A 284 -16.79 3.21 11.54
N ASN A 285 -15.77 2.87 10.75
CA ASN A 285 -14.77 3.83 10.30
C ASN A 285 -15.41 4.95 9.46
N SER A 286 -14.87 6.16 9.58
CA SER A 286 -15.40 7.35 8.90
C SER A 286 -15.13 7.39 7.39
N TYR A 287 -14.24 6.53 6.88
CA TYR A 287 -13.90 6.47 5.46
C TYR A 287 -14.97 5.73 4.63
N GLY A 288 -15.88 5.01 5.29
CA GLY A 288 -16.84 4.14 4.61
C GLY A 288 -16.19 2.92 3.99
N HIS A 289 -15.05 2.48 4.52
CA HIS A 289 -14.37 1.26 4.11
C HIS A 289 -14.98 0.01 4.80
N PRO A 290 -15.00 -1.15 4.13
CA PRO A 290 -14.76 -1.31 2.71
C PRO A 290 -15.90 -0.67 1.90
N SER A 291 -15.58 -0.18 0.70
CA SER A 291 -16.59 0.42 -0.16
C SER A 291 -17.65 -0.63 -0.57
N PRO A 292 -18.96 -0.29 -0.52
CA PRO A 292 -20.02 -1.17 -1.00
C PRO A 292 -19.83 -1.68 -2.44
N GLY A 293 -19.19 -0.86 -3.29
CA GLY A 293 -18.87 -1.22 -4.67
C GLY A 293 -17.84 -2.34 -4.75
N VAL A 294 -16.77 -2.25 -3.95
CA VAL A 294 -15.70 -3.26 -3.87
C VAL A 294 -16.27 -4.57 -3.32
N VAL A 295 -17.00 -4.52 -2.20
CA VAL A 295 -17.67 -5.70 -1.61
C VAL A 295 -18.55 -6.40 -2.65
N SER A 296 -19.37 -5.64 -3.38
CA SER A 296 -20.23 -6.20 -4.42
C SER A 296 -19.44 -6.82 -5.56
N SER A 297 -18.36 -6.16 -6.02
CA SER A 297 -17.51 -6.66 -7.11
C SER A 297 -16.85 -7.99 -6.76
N VAL A 298 -16.26 -8.09 -5.56
CA VAL A 298 -15.61 -9.31 -5.07
C VAL A 298 -16.61 -10.47 -4.95
N GLN A 299 -17.76 -10.23 -4.32
CA GLN A 299 -18.78 -11.26 -4.16
C GLN A 299 -19.41 -11.70 -5.49
N ASN A 300 -19.64 -10.78 -6.42
CA ASN A 300 -20.16 -11.11 -7.76
C ASN A 300 -19.16 -11.91 -8.60
N ALA A 301 -17.86 -11.80 -8.31
CA ALA A 301 -16.82 -12.65 -8.90
C ALA A 301 -16.79 -14.06 -8.30
N GLY A 302 -17.59 -14.34 -7.27
CA GLY A 302 -17.64 -15.65 -6.59
C GLY A 302 -16.49 -15.86 -5.60
N ILE A 303 -15.83 -14.78 -5.20
CA ILE A 303 -14.69 -14.79 -4.28
C ILE A 303 -15.22 -14.71 -2.85
N GLU A 304 -14.71 -15.56 -1.97
CA GLU A 304 -15.06 -15.53 -0.56
C GLU A 304 -14.41 -14.31 0.12
N LEU A 305 -15.19 -13.54 0.87
CA LEU A 305 -14.76 -12.24 1.41
C LEU A 305 -14.81 -12.21 2.94
N TYR A 306 -13.69 -11.85 3.54
CA TYR A 306 -13.54 -11.64 4.98
C TYR A 306 -13.07 -10.21 5.28
N GLY A 307 -13.47 -9.70 6.45
CA GLY A 307 -13.15 -8.35 6.89
C GLY A 307 -12.84 -8.29 8.37
N THR A 308 -11.80 -7.55 8.79
CA THR A 308 -11.43 -7.50 10.21
C THR A 308 -12.50 -6.84 11.10
N ASP A 309 -13.25 -5.88 10.59
CA ASP A 309 -14.38 -5.25 11.26
C ASP A 309 -15.52 -6.24 11.57
N VAL A 310 -15.74 -7.21 10.67
CA VAL A 310 -16.79 -8.24 10.77
C VAL A 310 -16.28 -9.48 11.52
N ASN A 311 -15.09 -9.95 11.18
CA ASN A 311 -14.56 -11.27 11.55
C ASN A 311 -13.49 -11.21 12.65
N GLY A 312 -13.08 -10.02 13.10
CA GLY A 312 -11.94 -9.86 14.00
C GLY A 312 -10.63 -10.26 13.30
N THR A 313 -9.65 -10.75 14.06
CA THR A 313 -8.43 -11.28 13.44
C THR A 313 -8.78 -12.54 12.65
N ILE A 314 -8.29 -12.62 11.42
CA ILE A 314 -8.49 -13.72 10.48
C ILE A 314 -7.15 -14.45 10.33
N ILE A 315 -7.15 -15.77 10.47
CA ILE A 315 -5.93 -16.59 10.41
C ILE A 315 -6.08 -17.60 9.28
N VAL A 316 -5.21 -17.48 8.27
CA VAL A 316 -5.07 -18.48 7.22
C VAL A 316 -3.93 -19.42 7.60
N THR A 317 -4.21 -20.72 7.71
CA THR A 317 -3.20 -21.76 7.95
C THR A 317 -3.06 -22.63 6.72
N THR A 318 -1.84 -22.81 6.21
CA THR A 318 -1.54 -23.64 5.03
C THR A 318 -0.32 -24.54 5.27
N ASP A 319 -0.33 -25.73 4.68
CA ASP A 319 0.82 -26.62 4.56
C ASP A 319 1.54 -26.49 3.19
N GLY A 320 1.16 -25.48 2.42
CA GLY A 320 1.63 -25.22 1.07
C GLY A 320 0.92 -26.03 -0.02
N GLU A 321 -0.04 -26.88 0.30
CA GLU A 321 -0.90 -27.55 -0.69
C GLU A 321 -2.36 -27.17 -0.50
N ASP A 322 -2.84 -27.25 0.74
CA ASP A 322 -4.19 -26.84 1.14
C ASP A 322 -4.11 -25.69 2.16
N TYR A 323 -5.21 -24.96 2.34
CA TYR A 323 -5.33 -23.97 3.40
C TYR A 323 -6.69 -24.00 4.09
N SER A 324 -6.73 -23.48 5.31
CA SER A 324 -7.93 -23.29 6.12
C SER A 324 -7.96 -21.90 6.71
N ILE A 325 -9.16 -21.39 7.00
CA ILE A 325 -9.38 -20.04 7.54
C ILE A 325 -10.12 -20.15 8.87
N GLU A 326 -9.58 -19.49 9.89
CA GLU A 326 -10.22 -19.30 11.19
C GLU A 326 -10.43 -17.82 11.47
N THR A 327 -11.56 -17.46 12.09
CA THR A 327 -11.87 -16.08 12.47
C THR A 327 -12.13 -15.97 13.96
N ASN A 328 -11.79 -14.84 14.58
CA ASN A 328 -12.10 -14.61 16.00
C ASN A 328 -13.59 -14.31 16.25
N LYS A 329 -14.30 -13.81 15.24
CA LYS A 329 -15.72 -13.51 15.28
C LYS A 329 -16.41 -14.16 14.07
N ASP A 330 -17.57 -14.75 14.33
CA ASP A 330 -18.46 -15.21 13.26
C ASP A 330 -19.15 -14.00 12.63
N GLY A 331 -19.20 -13.97 11.30
CA GLY A 331 -19.85 -12.89 10.56
C GLY A 331 -19.79 -13.11 9.06
N THR A 332 -20.63 -12.40 8.32
CA THR A 332 -20.64 -12.42 6.86
C THR A 332 -20.61 -11.00 6.36
N VAL A 333 -19.57 -10.67 5.60
CA VAL A 333 -19.48 -9.39 4.90
C VAL A 333 -20.64 -9.30 3.93
N SER A 334 -21.42 -8.22 4.01
CA SER A 334 -22.58 -8.00 3.14
C SER A 334 -22.55 -6.57 2.63
N PRO A 335 -22.82 -6.33 1.33
CA PRO A 335 -23.01 -4.96 0.86
C PRO A 335 -24.24 -4.39 1.56
N PRO A 336 -24.25 -3.09 1.90
CA PRO A 336 -25.43 -2.46 2.49
C PRO A 336 -26.65 -2.70 1.59
N SER A 337 -27.68 -3.31 2.18
CA SER A 337 -28.90 -3.63 1.47
C SER A 337 -29.58 -2.35 0.97
N ARG A 338 -29.82 -2.27 -0.35
CA ARG A 338 -30.68 -1.23 -0.97
C ARG A 338 -32.13 -1.22 -0.42
N ALA A 339 -32.51 -2.17 0.44
CA ALA A 339 -33.88 -2.33 0.94
C ALA A 339 -34.22 -1.54 2.21
N SER A 340 -33.30 -0.76 2.80
CA SER A 340 -33.61 0.06 3.99
C SER A 340 -34.00 1.52 3.68
N ALA A 341 -34.53 1.80 2.48
CA ALA A 341 -35.02 3.13 2.09
C ALA A 341 -36.56 3.22 1.99
N ASN A 342 -37.33 2.15 2.30
CA ASN A 342 -38.77 2.13 1.99
C ASN A 342 -39.63 1.24 2.91
N ALA A 343 -39.45 1.29 4.24
CA ALA A 343 -40.43 0.74 5.17
C ALA A 343 -40.31 1.36 6.56
N THR A 344 -41.06 2.43 6.82
CA THR A 344 -41.99 2.59 7.97
C THR A 344 -42.37 4.07 8.10
N ASN A 345 -43.61 4.41 7.76
CA ASN A 345 -44.29 5.62 8.26
C ASN A 345 -45.80 5.45 8.08
N GLU A 346 -46.44 4.79 9.03
CA GLU A 346 -47.86 5.05 9.33
C GLU A 346 -48.06 5.01 10.86
N ASN A 347 -48.46 6.17 11.38
CA ASN A 347 -49.16 6.44 12.65
C ASN A 347 -48.39 6.31 13.97
N GLU A 348 -47.92 7.45 14.50
CA GLU A 348 -48.47 7.97 15.77
C GLU A 348 -48.17 9.47 15.95
N GLU A 349 -49.21 10.20 16.34
CA GLU A 349 -49.26 11.65 16.48
C GLU A 349 -48.78 12.10 17.87
N ALA A 350 -48.03 13.22 17.87
CA ALA A 350 -47.92 14.24 18.92
C ALA A 350 -47.13 13.94 20.22
N ALA A 351 -45.88 14.42 20.28
CA ALA A 351 -45.55 15.65 21.03
C ALA A 351 -44.03 15.96 21.04
N THR A 352 -43.68 17.10 20.42
CA THR A 352 -42.60 18.05 20.77
C THR A 352 -41.18 17.52 21.06
N SER A 353 -40.30 17.62 20.06
CA SER A 353 -39.06 18.42 20.10
C SER A 353 -38.38 18.37 18.73
N GLU A 354 -38.05 19.55 18.21
CA GLU A 354 -37.47 19.79 16.89
C GLU A 354 -36.06 19.22 16.80
N GLU A 355 -35.84 18.23 15.92
CA GLU A 355 -34.59 18.08 15.18
C GLU A 355 -34.94 17.57 13.76
N ASN A 356 -34.48 18.33 12.78
CA ASN A 356 -34.97 18.34 11.41
C ASN A 356 -34.09 17.42 10.56
N VAL A 357 -34.56 16.21 10.30
CA VAL A 357 -34.00 15.32 9.28
C VAL A 357 -34.41 15.86 7.91
N ASN A 358 -33.43 16.30 7.11
CA ASN A 358 -33.66 16.66 5.71
C ASN A 358 -32.84 15.77 4.77
N SER A 359 -33.51 15.35 3.72
CA SER A 359 -33.01 14.61 2.56
C SER A 359 -31.79 15.23 1.89
N SER A 360 -30.91 14.40 1.32
CA SER A 360 -29.77 14.75 0.44
C SER A 360 -28.93 15.92 0.97
N SER A 361 -28.10 15.68 1.99
CA SER A 361 -27.21 16.74 2.47
C SER A 361 -26.10 16.96 1.46
N CYS A 362 -26.27 18.01 0.67
CA CYS A 362 -25.18 18.60 -0.04
C CYS A 362 -24.14 19.16 0.94
N ILE A 363 -22.87 18.81 0.74
CA ILE A 363 -21.69 19.31 1.46
C ILE A 363 -21.55 20.81 1.17
N ASN A 364 -21.74 21.62 2.22
CA ASN A 364 -21.57 23.05 2.12
C ASN A 364 -20.07 23.41 2.13
N ILE A 365 -19.50 23.73 0.98
CA ILE A 365 -18.07 24.04 0.79
C ILE A 365 -17.57 25.24 1.62
N ASN A 366 -18.48 26.04 2.21
CA ASN A 366 -18.13 27.16 3.10
C ASN A 366 -18.19 26.81 4.59
N GLN A 367 -18.79 25.68 4.97
CA GLN A 367 -19.08 25.33 6.37
C GLN A 367 -18.60 23.93 6.76
N ALA A 368 -18.55 23.01 5.80
CA ALA A 368 -18.12 21.64 5.98
C ALA A 368 -16.72 21.57 6.61
N SER A 369 -16.48 20.54 7.41
CA SER A 369 -15.17 20.19 7.93
C SER A 369 -14.18 19.85 6.81
N ILE A 370 -12.89 19.77 7.15
CA ILE A 370 -11.87 19.40 6.16
C ILE A 370 -12.09 17.96 5.68
N GLU A 371 -12.64 17.09 6.52
CA GLU A 371 -13.00 15.72 6.21
C GLU A 371 -14.22 15.67 5.28
N GLU A 372 -15.28 16.43 5.57
CA GLU A 372 -16.49 16.47 4.73
C GLU A 372 -16.22 17.01 3.32
N VAL A 373 -15.32 18.00 3.15
CA VAL A 373 -15.00 18.49 1.80
C VAL A 373 -14.12 17.53 1.00
N GLN A 374 -13.45 16.57 1.65
CA GLN A 374 -12.68 15.53 0.97
C GLN A 374 -13.56 14.46 0.31
N GLU A 375 -14.84 14.39 0.70
CA GLU A 375 -15.82 13.53 0.01
C GLU A 375 -16.13 14.02 -1.41
N ILE A 376 -15.84 15.29 -1.73
CA ILE A 376 -16.06 15.86 -3.05
C ILE A 376 -14.97 15.36 -4.01
N ILE A 377 -15.36 14.78 -5.16
CA ILE A 377 -14.38 14.30 -6.13
C ILE A 377 -13.38 15.39 -6.53
N HIS A 378 -12.13 14.98 -6.78
CA HIS A 378 -10.99 15.85 -7.06
C HIS A 378 -10.51 16.70 -5.88
N ILE A 379 -11.15 16.66 -4.70
CA ILE A 379 -10.72 17.36 -3.48
C ILE A 379 -10.03 16.38 -2.53
N GLY A 380 -8.76 16.04 -2.81
CA GLY A 380 -7.91 15.30 -1.86
C GLY A 380 -7.40 16.17 -0.70
N PRO A 381 -6.66 15.62 0.28
CA PRO A 381 -6.24 16.32 1.51
C PRO A 381 -5.59 17.69 1.28
N GLU A 382 -4.66 17.80 0.31
CA GLU A 382 -4.03 19.08 -0.02
C GLU A 382 -5.03 20.12 -0.53
N ARG A 383 -5.95 19.70 -1.41
CA ARG A 383 -6.96 20.59 -1.99
C ARG A 383 -8.08 20.88 -1.00
N ALA A 384 -8.33 19.98 -0.06
CA ALA A 384 -9.25 20.22 1.04
C ALA A 384 -8.72 21.34 1.93
N GLN A 385 -7.43 21.32 2.30
CA GLN A 385 -6.83 22.41 3.05
C GLN A 385 -6.87 23.73 2.26
N ASP A 386 -6.50 23.73 0.98
CA ASP A 386 -6.64 24.92 0.11
C ASP A 386 -8.09 25.41 0.05
N LEU A 387 -9.06 24.50 0.00
CA LEU A 387 -10.49 24.81 0.01
C LEU A 387 -10.89 25.52 1.31
N ILE A 388 -10.49 24.98 2.47
CA ILE A 388 -10.77 25.59 3.77
C ILE A 388 -10.16 27.01 3.85
N ASP A 389 -8.91 27.16 3.42
CA ASP A 389 -8.13 28.40 3.54
C ASP A 389 -8.67 29.52 2.63
N LEU A 390 -9.30 29.18 1.51
CA LEU A 390 -9.82 30.11 0.52
C LEU A 390 -11.31 30.45 0.70
N ARG A 391 -11.96 29.98 1.77
CA ARG A 391 -13.35 30.35 2.09
C ARG A 391 -13.53 31.86 2.33
N PRO A 392 -14.71 32.43 2.03
CA PRO A 392 -15.87 31.78 1.44
C PRO A 392 -15.90 31.84 -0.10
N TYR A 393 -16.58 30.88 -0.70
CA TYR A 393 -16.92 30.81 -2.12
C TYR A 393 -18.36 31.25 -2.37
N ASP A 394 -18.58 32.04 -3.42
CA ASP A 394 -19.93 32.46 -3.86
C ASP A 394 -20.69 31.35 -4.63
N SER A 395 -19.95 30.39 -5.20
CA SER A 395 -20.50 29.24 -5.94
C SER A 395 -19.48 28.11 -6.03
N VAL A 396 -19.92 26.91 -6.43
CA VAL A 396 -19.02 25.76 -6.69
C VAL A 396 -17.99 26.06 -7.79
N ASP A 397 -18.31 26.94 -8.76
CA ASP A 397 -17.32 27.39 -9.77
C ASP A 397 -16.12 28.11 -9.15
N GLY A 398 -16.27 28.66 -7.94
CA GLY A 398 -15.22 29.33 -7.21
C GLY A 398 -14.06 28.40 -6.82
N LEU A 399 -14.26 27.08 -6.82
CA LEU A 399 -13.21 26.10 -6.52
C LEU A 399 -12.07 26.12 -7.56
N THR A 400 -12.26 26.75 -8.72
CA THR A 400 -11.18 26.98 -9.71
C THR A 400 -10.00 27.80 -9.18
N HIS A 401 -10.15 28.50 -8.06
CA HIS A 401 -9.04 29.20 -7.40
C HIS A 401 -8.08 28.26 -6.67
N ILE A 402 -8.49 27.01 -6.41
CA ILE A 402 -7.63 25.97 -5.83
C ILE A 402 -6.72 25.43 -6.93
N LYS A 403 -5.43 25.28 -6.63
CA LYS A 403 -4.44 24.82 -7.60
C LYS A 403 -4.77 23.41 -8.08
N GLY A 404 -4.85 23.26 -9.40
CA GLY A 404 -5.15 21.97 -10.03
C GLY A 404 -6.63 21.64 -10.12
N ILE A 405 -7.54 22.56 -9.81
CA ILE A 405 -8.97 22.42 -10.15
C ILE A 405 -9.25 23.23 -11.41
N ASP A 406 -9.26 22.54 -12.55
CA ASP A 406 -9.57 23.14 -13.86
C ASP A 406 -11.09 23.07 -14.17
N PRO A 407 -11.57 23.70 -15.25
CA PRO A 407 -12.99 23.67 -15.61
C PRO A 407 -13.56 22.27 -15.86
N ALA A 408 -12.73 21.28 -16.24
CA ALA A 408 -13.20 19.90 -16.44
C ALA A 408 -13.49 19.24 -15.08
N ARG A 409 -12.59 19.40 -14.11
CA ARG A 409 -12.79 18.92 -12.73
C ARG A 409 -13.98 19.58 -12.04
N ILE A 410 -14.23 20.87 -12.30
CA ILE A 410 -15.45 21.56 -11.82
C ILE A 410 -16.71 20.94 -12.42
N ALA A 411 -16.69 20.58 -13.71
CA ALA A 411 -17.83 19.92 -14.35
C ALA A 411 -18.10 18.57 -13.69
N ASP A 412 -17.05 17.81 -13.36
CA ASP A 412 -17.17 16.55 -12.62
C ASP A 412 -17.76 16.78 -11.23
N ILE A 413 -17.20 17.70 -10.43
CA ILE A 413 -17.69 18.07 -9.09
C ILE A 413 -19.18 18.45 -9.11
N LYS A 414 -19.61 19.19 -10.15
CA LYS A 414 -21.01 19.54 -10.33
C LYS A 414 -21.89 18.35 -10.71
N ASN A 415 -21.36 17.41 -11.50
CA ASN A 415 -22.08 16.21 -11.91
C ASN A 415 -22.23 15.22 -10.75
N GLU A 416 -21.27 15.19 -9.82
CA GLU A 416 -21.37 14.43 -8.57
C GLU A 416 -22.56 14.88 -7.72
N GLY A 417 -22.87 16.19 -7.72
CA GLY A 417 -24.11 16.73 -7.17
C GLY A 417 -24.15 16.81 -5.65
N ILE A 418 -23.03 16.56 -4.97
CA ILE A 418 -22.93 16.64 -3.50
C ILE A 418 -22.31 17.96 -3.00
N ALA A 419 -21.70 18.78 -3.84
CA ALA A 419 -21.08 20.06 -3.43
C ALA A 419 -22.01 21.28 -3.63
N CYS A 420 -22.10 22.18 -2.65
CA CYS A 420 -22.84 23.44 -2.72
C CYS A 420 -22.27 24.48 -1.76
N VAL A 421 -22.76 25.71 -1.85
CA VAL A 421 -22.38 26.82 -0.95
C VAL A 421 -23.40 27.08 0.17
N GLY A 422 -24.50 26.29 0.24
CA GLY A 422 -25.72 26.59 1.04
C GLY A 422 -26.43 27.86 0.53
N GLY A 423 -27.72 28.13 0.76
CA GLY A 423 -28.62 27.75 1.84
C GLY A 423 -29.13 29.02 2.51
#